data_AF-A0A2V5NAW1-F1
#
_entry.id   AF-A0A2V5NAW1-F1
#
_cell.length_a   1.000
_cell.length_b   1.000
_cell.length_c   1.000
_cell.angle_alpha   90.00
_cell.angle_beta   90.00
_cell.angle_gamma   90.00
#
_symmetry.space_group_name_H-M   'P 1'
#
loop_
_entity.id
_entity.type
_entity.pdbx_description
1 polymer ?
#
loop_
_entity_poly.entity_id
_entity_poly.type
_entity_poly.pdbx_seq_one_letter_code
_entity_poly.pdbx_strand_id
1 'polypeptide(L)' 'MTNLVASKEVQTLLDRASGIGEAGGNARLKAIMRAFLESTMSLIEKHDISESEFWQAINYLQNGASEFGLIVPGV' A
#
# COMPACT_ATOMS: atom_id res chain seq x y z
N MET A 1 1.28 8.87 19.90
CA MET A 1 1.02 8.56 18.49
C MET A 1 -0.38 7.98 18.41
N THR A 2 -1.27 8.68 17.71
CA THR A 2 -2.53 8.08 17.26
C THR A 2 -2.21 6.84 16.42
N ASN A 3 -3.07 5.83 16.45
CA ASN A 3 -2.98 4.65 15.60
C ASN A 3 -4.17 4.72 14.62
N LEU A 4 -4.05 5.62 13.65
CA LEU A 4 -5.07 5.91 12.66
C LEU A 4 -5.35 4.68 11.80
N VAL A 5 -4.32 3.91 11.46
CA VAL A 5 -4.47 2.69 10.64
C VAL A 5 -5.32 1.64 11.34
N ALA A 6 -5.25 1.52 12.67
CA ALA A 6 -6.09 0.60 13.43
C ALA A 6 -7.56 1.08 13.59
N SER A 7 -7.90 2.29 13.16
CA SER A 7 -9.28 2.78 13.23
C SER A 7 -10.21 1.94 12.34
N LYS A 8 -11.46 1.78 12.78
CA LYS A 8 -12.46 0.99 12.04
C LYS A 8 -12.70 1.54 10.65
N GLU A 9 -12.69 2.86 10.52
CA GLU A 9 -12.91 3.59 9.28
C GLU A 9 -11.81 3.29 8.27
N VAL A 10 -10.54 3.31 8.69
CA VAL A 10 -9.40 2.98 7.82
C VAL A 10 -9.37 1.49 7.47
N GLN A 11 -9.67 0.61 8.43
CA GLN A 11 -9.76 -0.84 8.16
C GLN A 11 -10.86 -1.15 7.13
N THR A 12 -12.01 -0.49 7.22
CA THR A 12 -13.11 -0.61 6.25
C THR A 12 -12.69 -0.08 4.87
N LEU A 13 -11.94 1.02 4.83
CA LEU A 13 -11.40 1.56 3.58
C LEU A 13 -10.43 0.57 2.91
N LEU A 14 -9.52 -0.02 3.69
CA LEU A 14 -8.54 -1.01 3.21
C LEU A 14 -9.23 -2.28 2.66
N ASP A 15 -10.28 -2.76 3.31
CA ASP A 15 -11.08 -3.89 2.83
C ASP A 15 -11.69 -3.59 1.45
N ARG A 16 -12.31 -2.42 1.32
CA ARG A 16 -12.93 -1.98 0.06
C ARG A 16 -11.88 -1.77 -1.04
N ALA A 17 -10.76 -1.12 -0.73
CA ALA A 17 -9.69 -0.82 -1.69
C ALA A 17 -9.01 -2.08 -2.24
N SER A 18 -8.96 -3.15 -1.44
CA SER A 18 -8.42 -4.46 -1.85
C SER A 18 -9.46 -5.40 -2.47
N GLY A 19 -10.73 -4.97 -2.55
CA GLY A 19 -11.83 -5.73 -3.14
C GLY A 19 -12.36 -6.86 -2.26
N ILE A 20 -12.09 -6.84 -0.95
CA ILE A 20 -12.71 -7.77 0.01
C ILE A 20 -14.23 -7.52 0.00
N GLY A 21 -15.01 -8.61 -0.08
CA GLY A 21 -16.47 -8.55 -0.20
C GLY A 21 -17.00 -8.49 -1.64
N GLU A 22 -16.15 -8.19 -2.63
CA GLU A 22 -16.56 -8.21 -4.04
C GLU A 22 -16.67 -9.63 -4.59
N ALA A 23 -17.71 -9.91 -5.39
CA ALA A 23 -18.00 -11.25 -5.91
C ALA A 23 -16.97 -11.78 -6.93
N GLY A 24 -16.32 -10.88 -7.69
CA GLY A 24 -15.34 -11.23 -8.72
C GLY A 24 -13.88 -11.13 -8.26
N GLY A 25 -12.95 -11.60 -9.09
CA GLY A 25 -11.51 -11.44 -8.87
C GLY A 25 -10.84 -12.61 -8.14
N ASN A 26 -9.52 -12.55 -8.01
CA ASN A 26 -8.72 -13.62 -7.40
C ASN A 26 -8.61 -13.42 -5.87
N ALA A 27 -9.14 -14.37 -5.09
CA ALA A 27 -9.17 -14.27 -3.62
C ALA A 27 -7.77 -14.12 -2.99
N ARG A 28 -6.76 -14.82 -3.51
CA ARG A 28 -5.38 -14.70 -3.03
C ARG A 28 -4.81 -13.32 -3.32
N LEU A 29 -5.01 -12.79 -4.52
CA LEU A 29 -4.53 -11.46 -4.88
C LEU A 29 -5.17 -10.38 -3.99
N LYS A 30 -6.47 -10.49 -3.70
CA LYS A 30 -7.16 -9.56 -2.78
C LYS A 30 -6.54 -9.56 -1.39
N ALA A 31 -6.27 -10.75 -0.83
CA ALA A 31 -5.63 -10.88 0.47
C ALA A 31 -4.21 -10.27 0.48
N ILE A 32 -3.42 -10.49 -0.57
CA ILE A 32 -2.08 -9.89 -0.73
C ILE A 32 -2.20 -8.36 -0.79
N MET A 33 -3.10 -7.83 -1.64
CA MET A 33 -3.29 -6.39 -1.77
C MET A 33 -3.78 -5.76 -0.49
N ARG A 34 -4.65 -6.44 0.27
CA ARG A 34 -5.13 -5.97 1.57
C ARG A 34 -4.00 -5.79 2.58
N ALA A 35 -3.10 -6.78 2.67
CA ALA A 35 -1.93 -6.72 3.53
C ALA A 35 -0.90 -5.69 3.06
N PHE A 36 -0.70 -5.58 1.74
CA PHE A 36 0.20 -4.59 1.15
C PHE A 36 -0.26 -3.16 1.45
N LEU A 37 -1.53 -2.83 1.21
CA LEU A 37 -2.09 -1.51 1.47
C LEU A 37 -1.99 -1.11 2.96
N GLU A 38 -2.32 -2.03 3.87
CA GLU A 38 -2.20 -1.79 5.31
C GLU A 38 -0.74 -1.55 5.73
N SER A 39 0.19 -2.33 5.17
CA SER A 39 1.62 -2.16 5.45
C SER A 39 2.12 -0.80 4.95
N THR A 40 1.72 -0.38 3.75
CA THR A 40 2.06 0.94 3.20
C THR A 40 1.50 2.07 4.07
N MET A 41 0.23 2.01 4.47
CA MET A 41 -0.37 3.03 5.35
C MET A 41 0.31 3.06 6.73
N SER A 42 0.66 1.90 7.27
CA SER A 42 1.38 1.81 8.54
C SER A 42 2.80 2.41 8.45
N LEU A 43 3.47 2.26 7.30
CA LEU A 43 4.76 2.91 7.05
C LEU A 43 4.62 4.43 6.99
N ILE A 44 3.58 4.94 6.31
CA ILE A 44 3.28 6.37 6.25
C ILE A 44 3.08 6.94 7.66
N GLU A 45 2.23 6.32 8.47
CA GLU A 45 1.97 6.75 9.84
C GLU A 45 3.22 6.64 10.74
N LYS A 46 3.95 5.53 10.66
CA LYS A 46 5.13 5.27 11.49
C LYS A 46 6.26 6.28 11.24
N HIS A 47 6.44 6.69 10.00
CA HIS A 47 7.54 7.56 9.59
C HIS A 47 7.11 9.02 9.38
N ASP A 48 5.84 9.35 9.66
CA ASP A 48 5.26 10.68 9.42
C ASP A 48 5.54 11.17 7.98
N ILE A 49 5.35 10.27 7.01
CA ILE A 49 5.69 10.53 5.60
C ILE A 49 4.78 11.65 5.08
N SER A 50 5.39 12.73 4.62
CA SER A 50 4.67 13.84 4.00
C SER A 50 4.13 13.48 2.62
N GLU A 51 3.12 14.22 2.15
CA GLU A 51 2.59 14.04 0.78
C GLU A 51 3.68 14.20 -0.28
N SER A 52 4.62 15.15 -0.10
CA SER A 52 5.72 15.37 -1.03
C SER A 52 6.66 14.17 -1.12
N GLU A 53 7.04 13.58 0.02
CA GLU A 53 7.89 12.38 0.06
C GLU A 53 7.18 11.18 -0.57
N PHE A 54 5.88 11.01 -0.29
CA PHE A 54 5.07 9.97 -0.92
C PHE A 54 5.09 10.09 -2.45
N TRP A 55 4.78 11.27 -3.00
CA TRP A 55 4.79 11.49 -4.45
C TRP A 55 6.18 11.35 -5.07
N GLN A 56 7.23 11.75 -4.35
CA GLN A 56 8.60 11.54 -4.80
C GLN A 56 8.94 10.04 -4.90
N ALA A 57 8.53 9.23 -3.93
CA ALA A 57 8.73 7.78 -3.95
C ALA A 57 7.96 7.13 -5.13
N ILE A 58 6.72 7.54 -5.38
CA ILE A 58 5.94 7.07 -6.54
C ILE A 58 6.63 7.45 -7.86
N ASN A 59 7.10 8.69 -8.00
CA ASN A 59 7.83 9.14 -9.18
C ASN A 59 9.13 8.35 -9.39
N TYR A 60 9.87 8.04 -8.33
CA TYR A 60 11.06 7.20 -8.40
C TYR A 60 10.74 5.82 -8.97
N LEU A 61 9.70 5.15 -8.45
CA LEU A 61 9.27 3.84 -8.94
C LEU A 61 8.79 3.91 -10.39
N GLN A 62 8.03 4.94 -10.76
CA GLN A 62 7.52 5.10 -12.12
C GLN A 62 8.65 5.29 -13.14
N ASN A 63 9.66 6.10 -12.81
CA ASN A 63 10.82 6.32 -13.67
C ASN A 63 11.72 5.08 -13.77
N GLY A 64 11.79 4.28 -12.70
CA GLY A 64 12.54 3.02 -12.66
C GLY A 64 11.79 1.79 -13.21
N ALA A 65 10.59 1.96 -13.78
CA ALA A 65 9.72 0.83 -14.14
C ALA A 65 10.35 -0.17 -15.12
N SER A 66 11.14 0.32 -16.09
CA SER A 66 11.89 -0.54 -17.03
C SER A 66 12.97 -1.37 -16.35
N GLU A 67 13.40 -0.97 -15.16
CA GLU A 67 14.47 -1.56 -14.38
C GLU A 67 13.95 -2.32 -13.15
N PHE A 68 12.63 -2.55 -13.01
CA PHE A 68 12.10 -3.31 -11.87
C PHE A 68 12.74 -4.70 -11.73
N GLY A 69 13.11 -5.36 -12.82
CA GLY A 69 13.87 -6.61 -12.77
C GLY A 69 15.27 -6.50 -12.14
N LEU A 70 15.84 -5.30 -12.10
CA LEU A 70 17.12 -4.98 -11.43
C LEU A 70 16.91 -4.43 -10.01
N ILE A 71 15.82 -3.69 -9.77
CA ILE A 71 15.49 -3.13 -8.46
C ILE A 71 15.03 -4.23 -7.49
N VAL A 72 14.16 -5.15 -7.95
CA VAL A 72 13.55 -6.19 -7.09
C VAL A 72 14.57 -7.10 -6.40
N PRO A 73 15.67 -7.56 -7.04
CA PRO A 73 16.71 -8.34 -6.37
C PRO A 73 17.38 -7.63 -5.18
N GLY A 74 17.27 -6.30 -5.08
CA GLY A 74 17.80 -5.50 -3.98
C GLY A 74 16.85 -5.28 -2.80
N VAL A 75 15.61 -5.78 -2.88
CA VAL A 75 14.54 -5.67 -1.86
C VAL A 75 14.33 -7.02 -1.18
#